data_AF-A0A8T3YK15-F1
#
_entry.id   AF-A0A8T3YK15-F1
#
_cell.length_a   1.000
_cell.length_b   1.000
_cell.length_c   1.000
_cell.angle_alpha   90.00
_cell.angle_beta   90.00
_cell.angle_gamma   90.00
#
_symmetry.space_group_name_H-M   'P 1'
#
loop_
_entity.id
_entity.type
_entity.pdbx_description
1 polymer ?
#
loop_
_entity_poly.entity_id
_entity_poly.type
_entity_poly.pdbx_seq_one_letter_code
_entity_poly.pdbx_strand_id
1 'polypeptide(L)'
;MFFEILAYLLALDFGRLFSLFLGNLLWFFMLAAFVYFIMEGKRLLLGMVLIMPYALLLADFSSVSGAVFLTGSGLLLFYLSRIAVVSFVESTPALKRHFLPIVLVQGWAAIIAASLFF
;
A
#
# COMPACT_ATOMS: atom_id res chain seq x y z
N MET A 1 -9.65 -10.61 6.23
CA MET A 1 -9.15 -10.57 7.62
C MET A 1 -9.99 -9.74 8.58
N PHE A 2 -10.12 -8.42 8.45
CA PHE A 2 -11.04 -7.61 9.28
C PHE A 2 -12.50 -8.06 9.13
N PHE A 3 -12.98 -8.22 7.89
CA PHE A 3 -14.36 -8.68 7.63
C PHE A 3 -14.58 -10.14 8.07
N GLU A 4 -13.53 -10.98 8.01
CA GLU A 4 -13.57 -12.36 8.52
C GLU A 4 -13.66 -12.39 10.04
N ILE A 5 -12.89 -11.56 10.74
CA ILE A 5 -12.98 -11.40 12.20
C ILE A 5 -14.39 -10.96 12.59
N LEU A 6 -14.96 -9.98 11.89
CA LEU A 6 -16.35 -9.51 12.10
C LEU A 6 -17.37 -10.62 11.86
N ALA A 7 -17.21 -11.40 10.79
CA ALA A 7 -18.08 -12.52 10.47
C ALA A 7 -18.02 -13.64 11.54
N TYR A 8 -16.82 -13.97 12.02
CA TYR A 8 -16.65 -14.96 13.09
C TYR A 8 -17.14 -14.46 14.45
N LEU A 9 -17.03 -13.15 14.72
CA LEU A 9 -17.59 -12.54 15.93
C LEU A 9 -19.13 -12.60 15.92
N LEU A 10 -19.75 -12.31 14.78
CA LEU A 10 -21.21 -12.40 14.60
C LEU A 10 -21.71 -13.85 14.67
N ALA A 11 -20.89 -14.80 14.20
CA ALA A 11 -21.19 -16.23 14.27
C ALA A 11 -20.87 -16.86 15.63
N LEU A 12 -20.28 -16.12 16.58
CA LEU A 12 -19.81 -16.60 17.88
C LEU A 12 -18.89 -17.84 17.78
N ASP A 13 -18.13 -17.96 16.69
CA ASP A 13 -17.20 -19.08 16.46
C ASP A 13 -15.82 -18.74 17.03
N PHE A 14 -15.69 -18.94 18.34
CA PHE A 14 -14.45 -18.69 19.07
C PHE A 14 -13.28 -19.59 18.63
N GLY A 15 -13.57 -20.78 18.09
CA GLY A 15 -12.54 -21.70 17.61
C GLY A 15 -11.76 -21.12 16.44
N ARG A 16 -12.49 -20.55 15.45
CA ARG A 16 -11.88 -19.91 14.29
C ARG A 16 -11.20 -18.59 14.59
N LEU A 17 -11.74 -17.81 15.52
CA LEU A 17 -11.08 -16.61 16.03
C LEU A 17 -9.73 -16.94 16.65
N PHE A 18 -9.66 -18.02 17.45
CA PHE A 18 -8.42 -18.45 18.07
C PHE A 18 -7.40 -18.97 17.06
N SER A 19 -7.84 -19.76 16.07
CA SER A 19 -6.94 -20.23 15.00
C SER A 19 -6.41 -19.09 14.14
N LEU A 20 -7.23 -18.06 13.88
CA LEU A 20 -6.82 -16.88 13.12
C LEU A 20 -5.83 -16.02 13.92
N PHE A 21 -6.03 -15.86 15.23
CA PHE A 21 -5.07 -15.20 16.10
C PHE A 21 -3.74 -15.96 16.15
N LEU A 22 -3.77 -17.27 16.34
CA LEU A 22 -2.57 -18.10 16.39
C LEU A 22 -1.82 -18.12 15.05
N GLY A 23 -2.54 -18.17 13.93
CA GLY A 23 -1.94 -18.12 12.59
C GLY A 23 -1.26 -16.79 12.26
N ASN A 24 -1.55 -15.73 13.02
CA ASN A 24 -1.06 -14.38 12.77
C ASN A 24 -0.35 -13.76 13.98
N LEU A 25 0.13 -14.61 14.89
CA LEU A 25 0.89 -14.22 16.09
C LEU A 25 2.09 -13.31 15.77
N LEU A 26 2.81 -13.60 14.70
CA LEU A 26 3.94 -12.78 14.24
C LEU A 26 3.50 -11.33 13.97
N TRP A 27 2.41 -11.15 13.23
CA TRP A 27 1.86 -9.83 12.91
C TRP A 27 1.37 -9.09 14.14
N PHE A 28 0.74 -9.81 15.07
CA PHE A 28 0.31 -9.24 16.34
C PHE A 28 1.49 -8.67 17.15
N PHE A 29 2.59 -9.43 17.27
CA PHE A 29 3.79 -8.96 17.97
C PHE A 29 4.52 -7.82 17.26
N MET A 30 4.62 -7.87 15.92
CA MET A 30 5.19 -6.76 15.15
C MET A 30 4.38 -5.47 15.35
N LEU A 31 3.05 -5.57 15.32
CA LEU A 31 2.18 -4.42 15.54
C LEU A 31 2.28 -3.92 16.99
N ALA A 32 2.38 -4.82 17.98
CA ALA A 32 2.60 -4.45 19.38
C ALA A 32 3.93 -3.69 19.56
N ALA A 33 5.01 -4.15 18.92
CA ALA A 33 6.31 -3.48 18.96
C ALA A 33 6.26 -2.10 18.28
N PHE A 34 5.55 -1.98 17.15
CA PHE A 34 5.35 -0.72 16.47
C PHE A 34 4.54 0.30 17.29
N VAL A 35 3.45 -0.16 17.93
CA VAL A 35 2.64 0.67 18.84
C VAL A 35 3.47 1.07 20.07
N TYR A 36 4.26 0.16 20.63
CA TYR A 36 5.18 0.45 21.72
C TYR A 36 6.17 1.56 21.35
N PHE A 37 6.72 1.50 20.14
CA PHE A 37 7.64 2.52 19.63
C PHE A 37 6.96 3.89 19.48
N ILE A 38 5.77 3.93 18.86
CA ILE A 38 5.04 5.20 18.64
C ILE A 38 4.59 5.84 19.95
N MET A 39 4.12 5.04 20.90
CA MET A 39 3.59 5.55 22.16
C MET A 39 4.65 5.65 23.27
N GLU A 40 5.94 5.49 22.91
CA GLU A 40 7.07 5.52 23.84
C GLU A 40 6.87 4.61 25.06
N GLY A 41 6.28 3.44 24.83
CA GLY A 41 5.94 2.45 25.86
C GLY A 41 4.78 2.80 26.79
N LYS A 42 4.15 3.97 26.64
CA LYS A 42 2.97 4.35 27.43
C LYS A 42 1.71 3.87 26.74
N ARG A 43 0.73 3.39 27.52
CA ARG A 43 -0.63 3.06 27.05
C ARG A 43 -0.69 2.09 25.86
N LEU A 44 0.21 1.10 25.82
CA LEU A 44 0.30 0.11 24.73
C LEU A 44 -1.04 -0.56 24.41
N LEU A 45 -1.80 -0.98 25.43
CA LEU A 45 -3.11 -1.61 25.24
C LEU A 45 -4.10 -0.68 24.54
N LEU A 46 -4.14 0.59 24.92
CA LEU A 46 -5.02 1.59 24.32
C LEU A 46 -4.59 1.88 22.87
N GLY A 47 -3.28 1.98 22.63
CA GLY A 47 -2.71 2.11 21.28
C GLY A 47 -3.04 0.91 20.38
N MET A 48 -2.95 -0.31 20.90
CA MET A 48 -3.29 -1.52 20.15
C MET A 48 -4.78 -1.55 19.79
N VAL A 49 -5.68 -1.22 20.72
CA VAL A 49 -7.13 -1.19 20.43
C VAL A 49 -7.49 -0.14 19.37
N LEU A 50 -6.78 0.99 19.33
CA LEU A 50 -7.01 2.02 18.31
C LEU A 50 -6.39 1.67 16.94
N ILE A 51 -5.18 1.11 16.93
CA ILE A 51 -4.38 0.92 15.71
C ILE A 51 -4.70 -0.43 15.04
N MET A 52 -5.01 -1.47 15.82
CA MET A 52 -5.26 -2.81 15.30
C MET A 52 -6.46 -2.90 14.35
N PRO A 53 -7.63 -2.30 14.64
CA PRO A 53 -8.76 -2.30 13.69
C PRO A 53 -8.40 -1.60 12.37
N TYR A 54 -7.64 -0.50 12.46
CA TYR A 54 -7.21 0.26 11.29
C TYR A 54 -6.22 -0.53 10.43
N ALA A 55 -5.24 -1.19 11.06
CA ALA A 55 -4.28 -2.04 10.37
C ALA A 55 -4.93 -3.25 9.70
N LEU A 56 -5.90 -3.89 10.37
CA LEU A 56 -6.68 -4.99 9.80
C LEU A 56 -7.55 -4.54 8.62
N LEU A 57 -8.15 -3.34 8.72
CA LEU A 57 -8.95 -2.76 7.66
C LEU A 57 -8.09 -2.36 6.45
N LEU A 58 -6.88 -1.84 6.69
CA LEU A 58 -5.88 -1.60 5.63
C LEU A 58 -5.39 -2.88 4.97
N ALA A 59 -5.21 -3.97 5.73
CA ALA A 59 -4.82 -5.25 5.17
C ALA A 59 -5.92 -5.82 4.27
N ASP A 60 -7.19 -5.71 4.66
CA ASP A 60 -8.34 -6.09 3.82
C ASP A 60 -8.51 -5.15 2.64
N PHE A 61 -8.27 -3.85 2.83
CA PHE A 61 -8.20 -2.93 1.71
C PHE A 61 -7.08 -3.34 0.76
N SER A 62 -5.89 -3.71 1.21
CA SER A 62 -4.81 -4.09 0.29
C SER A 62 -5.13 -5.33 -0.55
N SER A 63 -5.93 -6.27 -0.04
CA SER A 63 -6.35 -7.47 -0.80
C SER A 63 -7.49 -7.18 -1.78
N VAL A 64 -8.44 -6.32 -1.41
CA VAL A 64 -9.56 -5.89 -2.29
C VAL A 64 -9.11 -4.82 -3.29
N SER A 65 -8.22 -3.94 -2.84
CA SER A 65 -7.64 -2.80 -3.54
C SER A 65 -6.32 -3.17 -4.20
N GLY A 66 -5.95 -4.45 -4.31
CA GLY A 66 -4.76 -4.88 -5.05
C GLY A 66 -4.67 -4.12 -6.38
N ALA A 67 -5.77 -4.10 -7.14
CA ALA A 67 -5.90 -3.33 -8.39
C ALA A 67 -5.79 -1.79 -8.24
N VAL A 68 -6.24 -1.21 -7.12
CA VAL A 68 -6.22 0.26 -6.87
C VAL A 68 -4.86 0.73 -6.37
N PHE A 69 -4.14 -0.07 -5.56
CA PHE A 69 -2.78 0.24 -5.14
C PHE A 69 -1.80 0.03 -6.31
N LEU A 70 -2.03 -0.99 -7.13
CA LEU A 70 -1.36 -1.21 -8.41
C LEU A 70 -1.54 -0.02 -9.38
N THR A 71 -2.77 0.41 -9.60
CA THR A 71 -3.06 1.54 -10.50
C THR A 71 -2.65 2.88 -9.89
N GLY A 72 -2.87 3.11 -8.60
CA GLY A 72 -2.55 4.36 -7.92
C GLY A 72 -1.05 4.62 -7.79
N SER A 73 -0.27 3.61 -7.36
CA SER A 73 1.19 3.73 -7.27
C SER A 73 1.85 3.75 -8.65
N GLY A 74 1.33 2.97 -9.61
CA GLY A 74 1.76 3.01 -11.02
C GLY A 74 1.46 4.37 -11.68
N LEU A 75 0.27 4.93 -11.46
CA LEU A 75 -0.09 6.27 -11.93
C LEU A 75 0.79 7.33 -11.27
N LEU A 76 1.07 7.23 -9.97
CA LEU A 76 1.93 8.17 -9.27
C LEU A 76 3.37 8.15 -9.81
N LEU A 77 3.94 6.96 -10.04
CA LEU A 77 5.25 6.80 -10.70
C LEU A 77 5.25 7.33 -12.14
N PHE A 78 4.17 7.08 -12.89
CA PHE A 78 3.99 7.63 -14.23
C PHE A 78 3.92 9.15 -14.22
N TYR A 79 3.19 9.75 -13.28
CA TYR A 79 3.09 11.20 -13.14
C TYR A 79 4.43 11.83 -12.72
N LEU A 80 5.12 11.25 -11.74
CA LEU A 80 6.44 11.75 -11.31
C LEU A 80 7.47 11.67 -12.45
N SER A 81 7.54 10.53 -13.15
CA SER A 81 8.45 10.39 -14.30
C SER A 81 8.09 11.36 -15.42
N ARG A 82 6.79 11.65 -15.63
CA ARG A 82 6.35 12.60 -16.65
C ARG A 82 6.74 14.03 -16.31
N ILE A 83 6.58 14.45 -15.06
CA ILE A 83 7.03 15.76 -14.59
C ILE A 83 8.54 15.88 -14.78
N ALA A 84 9.32 14.87 -14.37
CA ALA A 84 10.77 14.87 -14.54
C ALA A 84 11.19 14.99 -16.03
N VAL A 85 10.56 14.23 -16.92
CA VAL A 85 10.83 14.28 -18.37
C VAL A 85 10.46 15.63 -18.97
N VAL A 86 9.30 16.20 -18.61
CA VAL A 86 8.88 17.51 -19.09
C VAL A 86 9.86 18.59 -18.63
N SER A 87 10.20 18.62 -17.34
CA SER A 87 11.18 19.57 -16.80
C SER A 87 12.56 19.43 -17.45
N PHE A 88 13.00 18.20 -17.74
CA PHE A 88 14.27 17.94 -18.41
C PHE A 88 14.29 18.39 -19.89
N VAL A 89 13.19 18.21 -20.61
CA VAL A 89 13.07 18.68 -21.99
C VAL A 89 12.93 20.21 -22.04
N GLU A 90 12.26 20.82 -21.06
CA GLU A 90 12.17 22.28 -20.95
C GLU A 90 13.52 22.92 -20.66
N SER A 91 14.34 22.32 -19.79
CA SER A 91 15.68 22.81 -19.47
C SER A 91 16.70 22.60 -20.59
N THR A 92 16.39 21.80 -21.60
CA THR A 92 17.33 21.43 -22.68
C THR A 92 16.78 21.83 -24.06
N PRO A 93 17.19 23.00 -24.61
CA PRO A 93 16.63 23.54 -25.86
C PRO A 93 16.70 22.59 -27.06
N ALA A 94 17.76 21.76 -27.14
CA ALA A 94 17.95 20.79 -28.21
C ALA A 94 16.90 19.66 -28.23
N LEU A 95 16.32 19.34 -27.07
CA LEU A 95 15.34 18.26 -26.91
C LEU A 95 13.90 18.73 -27.17
N LYS A 96 13.63 20.05 -27.17
CA LYS A 96 12.28 20.61 -27.39
C LYS A 96 11.64 20.15 -28.70
N ARG A 97 12.43 20.04 -29.78
CA ARG A 97 11.94 19.58 -31.09
C ARG A 97 11.51 18.10 -31.08
N HIS A 98 11.97 17.33 -30.10
CA HIS A 98 11.71 15.90 -29.94
C HIS A 98 10.80 15.60 -28.75
N PHE A 99 10.10 16.61 -28.21
CA PHE A 99 9.23 16.44 -27.04
C PHE A 99 8.19 15.33 -27.23
N LEU A 100 7.50 15.33 -28.37
CA LEU A 100 6.45 14.35 -28.67
C LEU A 100 6.96 12.89 -28.67
N PRO A 101 8.04 12.54 -29.41
CA PRO A 101 8.59 11.18 -29.36
C PRO A 101 9.15 10.80 -27.97
N ILE A 102 9.75 11.73 -27.22
CA ILE A 102 10.25 11.45 -25.86
C ILE A 102 9.10 11.06 -24.92
N VAL A 103 7.99 11.80 -24.96
CA VAL A 103 6.80 11.50 -24.14
C VAL A 103 6.16 10.17 -24.55
N LEU A 104 6.13 9.85 -25.84
CA LEU A 104 5.62 8.56 -26.32
C LEU A 104 6.49 7.38 -25.83
N VAL A 105 7.81 7.49 -25.94
CA VAL A 105 8.74 6.46 -25.45
C VAL A 105 8.63 6.29 -23.93
N GLN A 106 8.52 7.39 -23.19
CA GLN A 106 8.28 7.34 -21.74
C GLN A 106 6.96 6.63 -21.41
N GLY A 107 5.88 6.91 -22.16
CA GLY A 107 4.59 6.22 -22.02
C GLY A 107 4.71 4.71 -22.20
N TRP A 108 5.39 4.26 -23.26
CA TRP A 108 5.64 2.84 -23.49
C TRP A 108 6.53 2.21 -22.42
N ALA A 109 7.59 2.90 -22.00
CA ALA A 109 8.47 2.43 -20.94
C ALA A 109 7.73 2.27 -19.60
N ALA A 110 6.82 3.18 -19.28
CA ALA A 110 6.00 3.09 -18.07
C ALA A 110 5.00 1.92 -18.12
N ILE A 111 4.40 1.65 -19.28
CA ILE A 111 3.52 0.49 -19.49
C ILE A 111 4.30 -0.82 -19.34
N ILE A 112 5.50 -0.91 -19.93
CA ILE A 112 6.36 -2.10 -19.84
C ILE A 112 6.81 -2.31 -18.39
N ALA A 113 7.26 -1.26 -17.70
CA ALA A 113 7.62 -1.34 -16.29
C ALA A 113 6.43 -1.80 -15.45
N ALA A 114 5.24 -1.21 -15.66
CA ALA A 114 4.03 -1.64 -14.98
C ALA A 114 3.73 -3.12 -15.23
N SER A 115 3.90 -3.64 -16.46
CA SER A 115 3.66 -5.06 -16.77
C SER A 115 4.71 -6.06 -16.29
N LEU A 116 5.90 -5.59 -15.88
CA LEU A 116 7.00 -6.45 -15.41
C LEU A 116 7.04 -6.56 -13.89
N PHE A 117 6.62 -5.50 -13.19
CA PHE A 117 6.62 -5.46 -11.73
C PHE A 117 5.29 -5.92 -11.11
N PHE A 118 4.29 -6.21 -11.95
CA PHE A 118 2.91 -6.52 -11.57
C PHE A 118 2.24 -7.47 -12.56
#